data_AF-A0A1B6FN40-F1
#
_entry.id   AF-A0A1B6FN40-F1
#
_cell.length_a   1.000
_cell.length_b   1.000
_cell.length_c   1.000
_cell.angle_alpha   90.00
_cell.angle_beta   90.00
_cell.angle_gamma   90.00
#
_symmetry.space_group_name_H-M   'P 1'
#
loop_
_entity.id
_entity.type
_entity.pdbx_description
1 polymer ?
#
loop_
_entity_poly.entity_id
_entity_poly.type
_entity_poly.pdbx_seq_one_letter_code
_entity_poly.pdbx_strand_id
1 'polypeptide(L)'
;MEQRKLIEALRATLDPNQRLQAEEQLSQIHKIIGFAPTLLQVVMMPEVDMPVRQAGAVYLKNLVTSSWADREVEPGVPLPFTIHEQDRAMIRDAIVDAVVCAPELIRAQLCVCVNSMVKHDFPGRWTQIVDKISIYLQNPEPTGWSGALLCLYQLVKTFEYKKVEERGPLNEAMNLLFPMIYQLIMRLLPDQSEQSVLLQKQILKIYFALTQYVLPLDLISREVFSQWMEIVRTVADRPVPDQTNQVDEEEWVDLPWWKCKKWALHILHRMFERYGSPGNVTKDYKDFAEWYLKTFSGGILEVLLKILDQYRRKTYVSPRVLQQTLNYINIGVSHAHSWKFLKPHMFAIIQEVLFPLMSYSDSDEELWNSDPHDYIRVKFDIFEDFVSPASAAQTLLHSACKKRKDMLQET
;
A
#
# COMPACT_ATOMS: atom_id res chain seq x y z
N MET A 1 -21.07 12.55 -29.68
CA MET A 1 -20.51 11.36 -30.35
C MET A 1 -21.41 10.17 -30.02
N GLU A 2 -21.71 9.29 -30.98
CA GLU A 2 -22.53 8.10 -30.70
C GLU A 2 -21.72 7.05 -29.95
N GLN A 3 -22.15 6.64 -28.76
CA GLN A 3 -21.50 5.62 -27.92
C GLN A 3 -21.18 4.33 -28.69
N ARG A 4 -22.05 3.93 -29.62
CA ARG A 4 -21.87 2.73 -30.47
C ARG A 4 -20.59 2.78 -31.29
N LYS A 5 -20.29 3.92 -31.93
CA LYS A 5 -19.07 4.08 -32.73
C LYS A 5 -17.80 3.98 -31.87
N LEU A 6 -17.86 4.46 -30.64
CA LEU A 6 -16.75 4.35 -29.70
C LEU A 6 -16.53 2.90 -29.25
N ILE A 7 -17.62 2.16 -28.98
CA ILE A 7 -17.57 0.72 -28.66
C ILE A 7 -16.96 -0.08 -29.82
N GLU A 8 -17.38 0.18 -31.06
CA GLU A 8 -16.84 -0.47 -32.26
C GLU A 8 -15.35 -0.16 -32.44
N ALA A 9 -14.94 1.10 -32.30
CA ALA A 9 -13.54 1.49 -32.39
C ALA A 9 -12.70 0.79 -31.30
N LEU A 10 -13.17 0.78 -30.05
CA LEU A 10 -12.48 0.07 -28.96
C LEU A 10 -12.40 -1.44 -29.23
N ARG A 11 -13.45 -2.05 -29.76
CA ARG A 11 -13.42 -3.48 -30.14
C ARG A 11 -12.39 -3.75 -31.23
N ALA A 12 -12.29 -2.89 -32.22
CA ALA A 12 -11.31 -3.00 -33.29
C ALA A 12 -9.86 -2.86 -32.79
N THR A 13 -9.59 -2.17 -31.67
CA THR A 13 -8.24 -2.14 -31.07
C THR A 13 -7.77 -3.50 -30.54
N LEU A 14 -8.68 -4.45 -30.33
CA LEU A 14 -8.36 -5.81 -29.88
C LEU A 14 -8.04 -6.77 -31.04
N ASP A 15 -8.40 -6.41 -32.28
CA ASP A 15 -8.10 -7.20 -33.48
C ASP A 15 -6.74 -6.76 -34.07
N PRO A 16 -5.74 -7.66 -34.15
CA PRO A 16 -4.44 -7.35 -34.72
C PRO A 16 -4.49 -6.73 -36.13
N ASN A 17 -5.49 -7.09 -36.94
CA ASN A 17 -5.62 -6.60 -38.32
C ASN A 17 -6.22 -5.18 -38.39
N GLN A 18 -7.00 -4.78 -37.39
CA GLN A 18 -7.72 -3.49 -37.38
C GLN A 18 -7.14 -2.50 -36.37
N ARG A 19 -6.24 -2.96 -35.49
CA ARG A 19 -5.71 -2.20 -34.36
C ARG A 19 -5.15 -0.84 -34.74
N LEU A 20 -4.27 -0.78 -35.74
CA LEU A 20 -3.61 0.47 -36.15
C LEU A 20 -4.63 1.49 -36.66
N GLN A 21 -5.58 1.05 -37.48
CA GLN A 21 -6.64 1.91 -38.02
C GLN A 21 -7.57 2.42 -36.90
N ALA A 22 -7.91 1.55 -35.95
CA ALA A 22 -8.75 1.90 -34.81
C ALA A 22 -8.05 2.89 -33.86
N GLU A 23 -6.76 2.68 -33.57
CA GLU A 23 -5.95 3.60 -32.77
C GLU A 23 -5.84 4.98 -33.45
N GLU A 24 -5.65 5.02 -34.78
CA GLU A 24 -5.64 6.26 -35.54
C GLU A 24 -7.00 6.97 -35.47
N GLN A 25 -8.11 6.25 -35.63
CA GLN A 25 -9.45 6.82 -35.50
C GLN A 25 -9.68 7.41 -34.10
N LEU A 26 -9.30 6.70 -33.04
CA LEU A 26 -9.38 7.19 -31.66
C LEU A 26 -8.51 8.45 -31.48
N SER A 27 -7.32 8.48 -32.10
CA SER A 27 -6.42 9.63 -32.08
C SER A 27 -6.98 10.86 -32.80
N GLN A 28 -7.88 10.71 -33.76
CA GLN A 28 -8.53 11.84 -34.42
C GLN A 28 -9.67 12.40 -33.57
N ILE A 29 -10.43 11.52 -32.93
CA ILE A 29 -11.67 11.91 -32.24
C ILE A 29 -11.48 12.26 -30.76
N HIS A 30 -10.35 11.92 -30.12
CA HIS A 30 -10.13 12.21 -28.69
C HIS A 30 -10.14 13.70 -28.34
N LYS A 31 -9.98 14.59 -29.34
CA LYS A 31 -10.00 16.05 -29.18
C LYS A 31 -11.41 16.63 -29.13
N ILE A 32 -12.44 15.84 -29.44
CA ILE A 32 -13.83 16.30 -29.46
C ILE A 32 -14.32 16.46 -28.02
N ILE A 33 -14.91 17.62 -27.70
CA ILE A 33 -15.56 17.86 -26.40
C ILE A 33 -16.66 16.82 -26.17
N GLY A 34 -16.69 16.24 -24.98
CA GLY A 34 -17.55 15.14 -24.58
C GLY A 34 -16.94 13.76 -24.80
N PHE A 35 -15.77 13.64 -25.45
CA PHE A 35 -15.13 12.34 -25.70
C PHE A 35 -14.78 11.61 -24.40
N ALA A 36 -14.06 12.28 -23.48
CA ALA A 36 -13.56 11.61 -22.28
C ALA A 36 -14.69 11.22 -21.30
N PRO A 37 -15.73 12.04 -21.07
CA PRO A 37 -16.91 11.63 -20.32
C PRO A 37 -17.69 10.48 -20.99
N THR A 38 -17.84 10.51 -22.31
CA THR A 38 -18.50 9.42 -23.06
C THR A 38 -17.71 8.12 -22.94
N LEU A 39 -16.38 8.18 -22.97
CA LEU A 39 -15.52 7.03 -22.78
C LEU A 39 -15.68 6.44 -21.38
N LEU A 40 -15.71 7.27 -20.33
CA LEU A 40 -15.99 6.81 -18.97
C LEU A 40 -17.36 6.12 -18.88
N GLN A 41 -18.40 6.67 -19.52
CA GLN A 41 -19.72 6.03 -19.57
C GLN A 41 -19.63 4.65 -20.23
N VAL A 42 -19.02 4.54 -21.42
CA VAL A 42 -18.87 3.27 -22.15
C VAL A 42 -18.12 2.22 -21.32
N VAL A 43 -17.06 2.60 -20.62
CA VAL A 43 -16.31 1.72 -19.72
C VAL A 43 -17.19 1.17 -18.59
N MET A 44 -18.17 1.95 -18.14
CA MET A 44 -19.07 1.58 -17.05
C MET A 44 -20.34 0.85 -17.51
N MET A 45 -20.62 0.74 -18.82
CA MET A 45 -21.79 0.04 -19.35
C MET A 45 -21.68 -1.48 -19.15
N PRO A 46 -22.58 -2.12 -18.38
CA PRO A 46 -22.56 -3.57 -18.16
C PRO A 46 -22.77 -4.40 -19.42
N GLU A 47 -23.45 -3.84 -20.42
CA GLU A 47 -23.83 -4.49 -21.68
C GLU A 47 -22.66 -4.62 -22.67
N VAL A 48 -21.55 -3.93 -22.40
CA VAL A 48 -20.34 -3.98 -23.23
C VAL A 48 -19.42 -5.09 -22.71
N ASP A 49 -18.86 -5.88 -23.62
CA ASP A 49 -17.96 -6.97 -23.26
C ASP A 49 -16.75 -6.48 -22.45
N MET A 50 -16.37 -7.25 -21.43
CA MET A 50 -15.29 -6.87 -20.50
C MET A 50 -13.95 -6.53 -21.20
N PRO A 51 -13.48 -7.25 -22.24
CA PRO A 51 -12.26 -6.86 -22.95
C PRO A 51 -12.32 -5.45 -23.56
N VAL A 52 -13.49 -5.07 -24.10
CA VAL A 52 -13.70 -3.75 -24.71
C VAL A 52 -13.74 -2.66 -23.63
N ARG A 53 -14.42 -2.93 -22.50
CA ARG A 53 -14.44 -2.03 -21.34
C ARG A 53 -13.04 -1.83 -20.76
N GLN A 54 -12.24 -2.89 -20.68
CA GLN A 54 -10.86 -2.82 -20.21
C GLN A 54 -9.97 -2.00 -21.16
N ALA A 55 -10.09 -2.20 -22.47
CA ALA A 55 -9.39 -1.37 -23.46
C ALA A 55 -9.76 0.12 -23.32
N GLY A 56 -11.06 0.42 -23.15
CA GLY A 56 -11.54 1.77 -22.88
C GLY A 56 -11.00 2.36 -21.58
N ALA A 57 -10.93 1.57 -20.51
CA ALA A 57 -10.40 2.02 -19.21
C ALA A 57 -8.90 2.33 -19.28
N VAL A 58 -8.14 1.51 -20.01
CA VAL A 58 -6.70 1.74 -20.27
C VAL A 58 -6.52 3.00 -21.12
N TYR A 59 -7.33 3.19 -22.16
CA TYR A 59 -7.30 4.40 -22.98
C TYR A 59 -7.62 5.65 -22.15
N LEU A 60 -8.69 5.61 -21.35
CA LEU A 60 -9.09 6.72 -20.48
C LEU A 60 -7.98 7.08 -19.50
N LYS A 61 -7.36 6.07 -18.86
CA LYS A 61 -6.19 6.28 -18.01
C LYS A 61 -5.09 7.02 -18.75
N ASN A 62 -4.69 6.51 -19.92
CA ASN A 62 -3.61 7.11 -20.69
C ASN A 62 -3.94 8.57 -21.03
N LEU A 63 -5.16 8.84 -21.52
CA LEU A 63 -5.65 10.17 -21.84
C LEU A 63 -5.62 11.13 -20.64
N VAL A 64 -6.12 10.70 -19.47
CA VAL A 64 -6.09 11.50 -18.25
C VAL A 64 -4.65 11.75 -17.80
N THR A 65 -3.80 10.73 -17.80
CA THR A 65 -2.40 10.90 -17.37
C THR A 65 -1.59 11.81 -18.30
N SER A 66 -1.86 11.82 -19.60
CA SER A 66 -1.09 12.60 -20.57
C SER A 66 -1.61 14.03 -20.77
N SER A 67 -2.92 14.24 -20.63
CA SER A 67 -3.62 15.43 -21.15
C SER A 67 -4.52 16.13 -20.11
N TRP A 68 -4.43 15.77 -18.83
CA TRP A 68 -5.17 16.46 -17.76
C TRP A 68 -4.49 17.74 -17.26
N ALA A 69 -3.16 17.74 -17.15
CA ALA A 69 -2.43 18.93 -16.73
C ALA A 69 -2.25 19.89 -17.92
N ASP A 70 -2.49 21.17 -17.68
CA ASP A 70 -2.10 22.21 -18.62
C ASP A 70 -0.56 22.27 -18.64
N ARG A 71 0.04 22.07 -19.81
CA ARG A 71 1.50 22.11 -19.96
C ARG A 71 1.96 23.52 -20.31
N GLU A 72 3.12 23.91 -19.79
CA GLU A 72 3.75 25.17 -20.18
C GLU A 72 4.03 25.17 -21.68
N VAL A 73 3.75 26.30 -22.33
CA VAL A 73 3.95 26.47 -23.77
C VAL A 73 5.41 26.81 -24.00
N GLU A 74 6.18 25.85 -24.52
CA GLU A 74 7.53 26.14 -24.99
C GLU A 74 7.46 26.99 -26.28
N PRO A 75 8.26 28.06 -26.40
CA PRO A 75 8.25 28.92 -27.59
C PRO A 75 8.53 28.11 -28.86
N GLY A 76 7.62 28.14 -29.82
CA GLY A 76 7.75 27.44 -31.11
C GLY A 76 7.22 26.01 -31.12
N VAL A 77 6.77 25.46 -29.99
CA VAL A 77 6.12 24.14 -29.93
C VAL A 77 4.59 24.32 -29.96
N PRO A 78 3.85 23.57 -30.79
CA PRO A 78 2.39 23.60 -30.78
C PRO A 78 1.84 23.25 -29.39
N LEU A 79 0.82 23.99 -28.95
CA LEU A 79 0.11 23.71 -27.70
C LEU A 79 -0.29 22.23 -27.66
N PRO A 80 0.20 21.46 -26.68
CA PRO A 80 -0.16 20.06 -26.56
C PRO A 80 -1.65 19.96 -26.24
N PHE A 81 -2.29 18.90 -26.75
CA PHE A 81 -3.71 18.67 -26.45
C PHE A 81 -3.93 18.51 -24.95
N THR A 82 -4.91 19.26 -24.45
CA THR A 82 -5.42 19.16 -23.08
C THR A 82 -6.92 18.91 -23.12
N ILE A 83 -7.40 18.06 -22.19
CA ILE A 83 -8.83 17.78 -22.06
C ILE A 83 -9.54 19.08 -21.68
N HIS A 84 -10.60 19.42 -22.41
CA HIS A 84 -11.36 20.64 -22.16
C HIS A 84 -11.96 20.66 -20.74
N GLU A 85 -12.03 21.84 -20.11
CA GLU A 85 -12.46 21.98 -18.72
C GLU A 85 -13.88 21.44 -18.46
N GLN A 86 -14.78 21.57 -19.43
CA GLN A 86 -16.12 20.98 -19.36
C GLN A 86 -16.07 19.45 -19.17
N ASP A 87 -15.21 18.77 -19.91
CA ASP A 87 -15.03 17.32 -19.79
C ASP A 87 -14.35 16.96 -18.47
N ARG A 88 -13.35 17.75 -18.05
CA ARG A 88 -12.70 17.57 -16.75
C ARG A 88 -13.70 17.67 -15.61
N ALA A 89 -14.61 18.66 -15.64
CA ALA A 89 -15.65 18.83 -14.64
C ALA A 89 -16.60 17.64 -14.56
N MET A 90 -17.06 17.12 -15.71
CA MET A 90 -17.92 15.94 -15.76
C MET A 90 -17.22 14.68 -15.22
N ILE A 91 -15.92 14.51 -15.53
CA ILE A 91 -15.14 13.37 -15.01
C ILE A 91 -14.90 13.52 -13.50
N ARG A 92 -14.56 14.72 -13.00
CA ARG A 92 -14.42 14.99 -11.56
C ARG A 92 -15.67 14.67 -10.78
N ASP A 93 -16.84 14.94 -11.35
CA ASP A 93 -18.10 14.54 -10.75
C ASP A 93 -18.25 13.00 -10.79
N ALA A 94 -18.14 12.34 -11.94
CA ALA A 94 -18.48 10.92 -12.03
C ALA A 94 -17.43 9.92 -11.49
N ILE A 95 -16.14 10.28 -11.41
CA ILE A 95 -15.05 9.29 -11.27
C ILE A 95 -15.06 8.53 -9.94
N VAL A 96 -15.46 9.17 -8.83
CA VAL A 96 -15.51 8.51 -7.52
C VAL A 96 -16.59 7.42 -7.52
N ASP A 97 -17.77 7.74 -8.03
CA ASP A 97 -18.88 6.81 -8.19
C ASP A 97 -18.51 5.67 -9.15
N ALA A 98 -17.79 5.99 -10.23
CA ALA A 98 -17.28 4.99 -11.15
C ALA A 98 -16.29 4.02 -10.49
N VAL A 99 -15.35 4.50 -9.67
CA VAL A 99 -14.42 3.64 -8.91
C VAL A 99 -15.18 2.72 -7.95
N VAL A 100 -16.21 3.23 -7.28
CA VAL A 100 -17.05 2.46 -6.36
C VAL A 100 -17.78 1.32 -7.06
N CYS A 101 -18.39 1.59 -8.22
CA CYS A 101 -19.22 0.63 -8.93
C CYS A 101 -18.43 -0.29 -9.89
N ALA A 102 -17.18 0.05 -10.22
CA ALA A 102 -16.40 -0.68 -11.23
C ALA A 102 -15.96 -2.08 -10.75
N PRO A 103 -15.90 -3.08 -11.64
CA PRO A 103 -15.20 -4.35 -11.38
C PRO A 103 -13.68 -4.11 -11.24
N GLU A 104 -12.96 -5.05 -10.61
CA GLU A 104 -11.57 -4.86 -10.18
C GLU A 104 -10.62 -4.41 -11.30
N LEU A 105 -10.67 -5.05 -12.48
CA LEU A 105 -9.80 -4.71 -13.62
C LEU A 105 -9.99 -3.26 -14.11
N ILE A 106 -11.22 -2.76 -14.11
CA ILE A 106 -11.54 -1.38 -14.49
C ILE A 106 -11.16 -0.43 -13.35
N ARG A 107 -11.53 -0.81 -12.11
CA ARG A 107 -11.27 -0.03 -10.90
C ARG A 107 -9.80 0.33 -10.76
N ALA A 108 -8.90 -0.62 -11.04
CA ALA A 108 -7.46 -0.38 -11.01
C ALA A 108 -7.01 0.75 -11.96
N GLN A 109 -7.56 0.81 -13.18
CA GLN A 109 -7.23 1.88 -14.14
C GLN A 109 -7.83 3.22 -13.69
N LEU A 110 -9.08 3.22 -13.20
CA LEU A 110 -9.73 4.44 -12.71
C LEU A 110 -9.03 5.03 -11.49
N CYS A 111 -8.45 4.21 -10.60
CA CYS A 111 -7.61 4.71 -9.51
C CYS A 111 -6.40 5.50 -10.00
N VAL A 112 -5.79 5.11 -11.13
CA VAL A 112 -4.68 5.88 -11.72
C VAL A 112 -5.19 7.22 -12.27
N CYS A 113 -6.39 7.26 -12.87
CA CYS A 113 -7.05 8.51 -13.24
C CYS A 113 -7.23 9.41 -12.02
N VAL A 114 -7.81 8.90 -10.92
CA VAL A 114 -8.01 9.66 -9.68
C VAL A 114 -6.69 10.20 -9.15
N ASN A 115 -5.62 9.40 -9.11
CA ASN A 115 -4.31 9.87 -8.67
C ASN A 115 -3.80 11.06 -9.50
N SER A 116 -3.87 10.95 -10.82
CA SER A 116 -3.49 12.02 -11.75
C SER A 116 -4.34 13.28 -11.55
N MET A 117 -5.66 13.12 -11.40
CA MET A 117 -6.59 14.22 -11.17
C MET A 117 -6.32 14.93 -9.84
N VAL A 118 -6.13 14.18 -8.74
CA VAL A 118 -5.78 14.76 -7.42
C VAL A 118 -4.50 15.57 -7.53
N LYS A 119 -3.46 15.03 -8.19
CA LYS A 119 -2.15 15.70 -8.32
C LYS A 119 -2.24 17.09 -8.96
N HIS A 120 -3.20 17.29 -9.85
CA HIS A 120 -3.31 18.53 -10.63
C HIS A 120 -4.46 19.45 -10.19
N ASP A 121 -5.53 18.90 -9.62
CA ASP A 121 -6.74 19.67 -9.29
C ASP A 121 -7.03 19.76 -7.78
N PHE A 122 -6.44 18.95 -6.90
CA PHE A 122 -6.64 19.06 -5.45
C PHE A 122 -5.51 19.87 -4.79
N PRO A 123 -5.82 20.81 -3.87
CA PRO A 123 -7.15 21.20 -3.39
C PRO A 123 -7.86 22.27 -4.23
N GLY A 124 -7.26 22.76 -5.32
CA GLY A 124 -7.78 23.92 -6.05
C GLY A 124 -9.17 23.71 -6.68
N ARG A 125 -9.23 22.97 -7.80
CA ARG A 125 -10.46 22.79 -8.61
C ARG A 125 -11.33 21.61 -8.17
N TRP A 126 -10.85 20.75 -7.27
CA TRP A 126 -11.51 19.49 -6.94
C TRP A 126 -11.51 19.13 -5.45
N THR A 127 -12.08 19.99 -4.62
CA THR A 127 -12.27 19.69 -3.18
C THR A 127 -13.34 18.62 -2.93
N GLN A 128 -14.31 18.47 -3.83
CA GLN A 128 -15.49 17.61 -3.68
C GLN A 128 -15.17 16.11 -3.60
N ILE A 129 -13.94 15.70 -3.97
CA ILE A 129 -13.48 14.33 -3.75
C ILE A 129 -13.59 13.92 -2.27
N VAL A 130 -13.30 14.85 -1.35
CA VAL A 130 -13.38 14.62 0.10
C VAL A 130 -14.83 14.36 0.53
N ASP A 131 -15.77 15.16 0.02
CA ASP A 131 -17.20 15.02 0.32
C ASP A 131 -17.75 13.69 -0.19
N LYS A 132 -17.42 13.32 -1.43
CA LYS A 132 -17.87 12.03 -2.00
C LYS A 132 -17.31 10.83 -1.23
N ILE A 133 -16.02 10.86 -0.86
CA ILE A 133 -15.42 9.80 -0.02
C ILE A 133 -16.15 9.72 1.33
N SER A 134 -16.38 10.88 1.97
CA SER A 134 -17.08 10.97 3.24
C SER A 134 -18.49 10.34 3.19
N ILE A 135 -19.28 10.65 2.15
CA ILE A 135 -20.62 10.08 1.94
C ILE A 135 -20.58 8.54 1.89
N TYR A 136 -19.65 7.97 1.12
CA TYR A 136 -19.54 6.50 1.03
C TYR A 136 -19.06 5.86 2.33
N LEU A 137 -18.14 6.49 3.07
CA LEU A 137 -17.65 5.96 4.35
C LEU A 137 -18.69 6.03 5.47
N GLN A 138 -19.63 6.99 5.41
CA GLN A 138 -20.73 7.10 6.36
C GLN A 138 -21.86 6.11 6.09
N ASN A 139 -21.93 5.55 4.87
CA ASN A 139 -22.95 4.56 4.53
C ASN A 139 -22.80 3.32 5.43
N PRO A 140 -23.86 2.88 6.15
CA PRO A 140 -23.78 1.70 7.00
C PRO A 140 -23.55 0.40 6.23
N GLU A 141 -23.93 0.38 4.94
CA GLU A 141 -23.75 -0.76 4.06
C GLU A 141 -22.30 -0.86 3.55
N PRO A 142 -21.68 -2.06 3.55
CA PRO A 142 -20.32 -2.24 3.05
C PRO A 142 -20.12 -1.90 1.57
N THR A 143 -21.23 -1.76 0.85
CA THR A 143 -21.28 -1.43 -0.57
C THR A 143 -20.62 -0.08 -0.83
N GLY A 144 -19.44 -0.12 -1.44
CA GLY A 144 -18.70 1.06 -1.86
C GLY A 144 -17.56 1.50 -0.95
N TRP A 145 -17.42 0.94 0.25
CA TRP A 145 -16.26 1.23 1.12
C TRP A 145 -14.93 0.94 0.42
N SER A 146 -14.85 -0.17 -0.32
CA SER A 146 -13.63 -0.53 -1.06
C SER A 146 -13.23 0.57 -2.06
N GLY A 147 -14.16 1.06 -2.88
CA GLY A 147 -13.90 2.12 -3.85
C GLY A 147 -13.55 3.45 -3.18
N ALA A 148 -14.28 3.83 -2.13
CA ALA A 148 -14.03 5.06 -1.38
C ALA A 148 -12.64 5.05 -0.72
N LEU A 149 -12.24 3.94 -0.10
CA LEU A 149 -10.91 3.77 0.49
C LEU A 149 -9.80 3.75 -0.58
N LEU A 150 -10.08 3.26 -1.78
CA LEU A 150 -9.13 3.33 -2.89
C LEU A 150 -8.95 4.78 -3.37
N CYS A 151 -10.03 5.56 -3.50
CA CYS A 151 -9.96 6.99 -3.81
C CYS A 151 -9.21 7.78 -2.72
N LEU A 152 -9.52 7.52 -1.45
CA LEU A 152 -8.81 8.12 -0.31
C LEU A 152 -7.32 7.79 -0.33
N TYR A 153 -6.97 6.54 -0.65
CA TYR A 153 -5.57 6.17 -0.80
C TYR A 153 -4.87 6.94 -1.91
N GLN A 154 -5.52 7.18 -3.05
CA GLN A 154 -4.92 8.02 -4.10
C GLN A 154 -4.73 9.46 -3.64
N LEU A 155 -5.71 10.01 -2.89
CA LEU A 155 -5.61 11.34 -2.29
C LEU A 155 -4.37 11.43 -1.38
N VAL A 156 -4.25 10.54 -0.40
CA VAL A 156 -3.12 10.51 0.55
C VAL A 156 -1.79 10.26 -0.16
N LYS A 157 -1.76 9.33 -1.13
CA LYS A 157 -0.53 8.95 -1.84
C LYS A 157 0.06 10.08 -2.66
N THR A 158 -0.77 10.96 -3.24
CA THR A 158 -0.28 12.15 -3.98
C THR A 158 0.55 13.09 -3.10
N PHE A 159 0.29 13.10 -1.80
CA PHE A 159 1.03 13.91 -0.83
C PHE A 159 2.15 13.14 -0.13
N GLU A 160 2.33 11.85 -0.39
CA GLU A 160 3.26 10.95 0.32
C GLU A 160 4.69 11.54 0.43
N TYR A 161 5.20 12.10 -0.68
CA TYR A 161 6.55 12.67 -0.77
C TYR A 161 6.59 14.21 -0.61
N LYS A 162 5.45 14.83 -0.33
CA LYS A 162 5.35 16.29 -0.14
C LYS A 162 5.94 16.70 1.21
N LYS A 163 6.55 17.88 1.26
CA LYS A 163 7.08 18.46 2.50
C LYS A 163 5.94 18.86 3.43
N VAL A 164 6.23 19.09 4.71
CA VAL A 164 5.24 19.42 5.74
C VAL A 164 4.41 20.64 5.32
N GLU A 165 5.07 21.67 4.78
CA GLU A 165 4.45 22.92 4.32
C GLU A 165 3.41 22.73 3.20
N GLU A 166 3.60 21.74 2.34
CA GLU A 166 2.71 21.46 1.20
C GLU A 166 1.53 20.53 1.58
N ARG A 167 1.50 20.01 2.81
CA ARG A 167 0.53 19.02 3.26
C ARG A 167 -0.70 19.60 3.96
N GLY A 168 -0.76 20.93 4.14
CA GLY A 168 -1.91 21.61 4.76
C GLY A 168 -3.27 21.13 4.22
N PRO A 169 -3.49 21.10 2.90
CA PRO A 169 -4.76 20.66 2.32
C PRO A 169 -5.09 19.18 2.59
N LEU A 170 -4.07 18.32 2.64
CA LEU A 170 -4.26 16.92 3.03
C LEU A 170 -4.67 16.83 4.51
N ASN A 171 -3.98 17.55 5.39
CA ASN A 171 -4.26 17.52 6.82
C ASN A 171 -5.69 18.00 7.11
N GLU A 172 -6.15 19.04 6.41
CA GLU A 172 -7.55 19.50 6.47
C GLU A 172 -8.54 18.41 6.04
N ALA A 173 -8.31 17.73 4.91
CA ALA A 173 -9.16 16.63 4.49
C ALA A 173 -9.15 15.46 5.49
N MET A 174 -7.98 15.15 6.07
CA MET A 174 -7.84 14.08 7.04
C MET A 174 -8.44 14.41 8.41
N ASN A 175 -8.59 15.68 8.79
CA ASN A 175 -9.37 16.04 9.99
C ASN A 175 -10.81 15.50 9.94
N LEU A 176 -11.40 15.44 8.73
CA LEU A 176 -12.72 14.82 8.50
C LEU A 176 -12.64 13.31 8.31
N LEU A 177 -11.75 12.85 7.42
CA LEU A 177 -11.75 11.46 6.95
C LEU A 177 -11.02 10.47 7.89
N PHE A 178 -10.05 10.94 8.67
CA PHE A 178 -9.25 10.09 9.54
C PHE A 178 -10.07 9.45 10.68
N PRO A 179 -10.94 10.19 11.40
CA PRO A 179 -11.84 9.58 12.37
C PRO A 179 -12.81 8.57 11.76
N MET A 180 -13.26 8.79 10.51
CA MET A 180 -14.17 7.86 9.81
C MET A 180 -13.49 6.53 9.51
N ILE A 181 -12.26 6.54 8.97
CA ILE A 181 -11.53 5.29 8.72
C ILE A 181 -11.13 4.58 10.01
N TYR A 182 -10.92 5.32 11.11
CA TYR A 182 -10.71 4.74 12.44
C TYR A 182 -11.95 4.00 12.94
N GLN A 183 -13.14 4.63 12.87
CA GLN A 183 -14.39 3.97 13.25
C GLN A 183 -14.68 2.75 12.37
N LEU A 184 -14.42 2.88 11.06
CA LEU A 184 -14.60 1.78 10.12
C LEU A 184 -13.69 0.60 10.44
N ILE A 185 -12.38 0.82 10.65
CA ILE A 185 -11.49 -0.31 10.99
C ILE A 185 -11.89 -0.94 12.32
N MET A 186 -12.31 -0.15 13.31
CA MET A 186 -12.81 -0.69 14.58
C MET A 186 -14.04 -1.60 14.40
N ARG A 187 -14.96 -1.23 13.50
CA ARG A 187 -16.11 -2.08 13.14
C ARG A 187 -15.68 -3.35 12.40
N LEU A 188 -14.65 -3.28 11.56
CA LEU A 188 -14.18 -4.38 10.74
C LEU A 188 -13.31 -5.39 11.52
N LEU A 189 -12.59 -4.95 12.55
CA LEU A 189 -11.63 -5.79 13.28
C LEU A 189 -12.20 -7.15 13.75
N PRO A 190 -13.42 -7.23 14.31
CA PRO A 190 -14.00 -8.51 14.73
C PRO A 190 -14.34 -9.44 13.56
N ASP A 191 -14.67 -8.89 12.38
CA ASP A 191 -15.07 -9.66 11.20
C ASP A 191 -13.84 -10.25 10.48
N GLN A 192 -13.78 -11.58 10.42
CA GLN A 192 -12.72 -12.34 9.76
C GLN A 192 -13.04 -12.71 8.31
N SER A 193 -14.13 -12.20 7.73
CA SER A 193 -14.40 -12.38 6.31
C SER A 193 -13.27 -11.83 5.44
N GLU A 194 -13.00 -12.48 4.31
CA GLU A 194 -11.95 -12.06 3.39
C GLU A 194 -12.14 -10.60 2.95
N GLN A 195 -13.39 -10.21 2.67
CA GLN A 195 -13.77 -8.85 2.32
C GLN A 195 -13.41 -7.85 3.43
N SER A 196 -13.73 -8.14 4.69
CA SER A 196 -13.37 -7.29 5.82
C SER A 196 -11.86 -7.15 5.97
N VAL A 197 -11.11 -8.24 5.84
CA VAL A 197 -9.65 -8.23 5.95
C VAL A 197 -8.99 -7.42 4.83
N LEU A 198 -9.54 -7.49 3.60
CA LEU A 198 -9.09 -6.66 2.48
C LEU A 198 -9.34 -5.16 2.73
N LEU A 199 -10.44 -4.80 3.37
CA LEU A 199 -10.73 -3.42 3.78
C LEU A 199 -9.80 -2.96 4.91
N GLN A 200 -9.58 -3.78 5.94
CA GLN A 200 -8.59 -3.53 7.00
C GLN A 200 -7.21 -3.27 6.40
N LYS A 201 -6.76 -4.14 5.48
CA LYS A 201 -5.50 -3.96 4.72
C LYS A 201 -5.44 -2.61 4.02
N GLN A 202 -6.53 -2.20 3.35
CA GLN A 202 -6.57 -0.94 2.62
C GLN A 202 -6.52 0.29 3.56
N ILE A 203 -7.18 0.22 4.73
CA ILE A 203 -7.10 1.27 5.77
C ILE A 203 -5.68 1.37 6.32
N LEU A 204 -5.02 0.25 6.63
CA LEU A 204 -3.62 0.25 7.07
C LEU A 204 -2.67 0.85 6.01
N LYS A 205 -2.93 0.60 4.72
CA LYS A 205 -2.18 1.26 3.62
C LYS A 205 -2.36 2.77 3.60
N ILE A 206 -3.58 3.26 3.85
CA ILE A 206 -3.86 4.70 3.95
C ILE A 206 -3.09 5.29 5.13
N TYR A 207 -3.17 4.67 6.32
CA TYR A 207 -2.43 5.11 7.51
C TYR A 207 -0.92 5.14 7.24
N PHE A 208 -0.38 4.11 6.59
CA PHE A 208 1.04 4.05 6.26
C PHE A 208 1.46 5.16 5.28
N ALA A 209 0.71 5.36 4.19
CA ALA A 209 1.02 6.43 3.22
C ALA A 209 0.91 7.83 3.86
N LEU A 210 0.00 8.00 4.81
CA LEU A 210 -0.14 9.25 5.57
C LEU A 210 1.08 9.53 6.45
N THR A 211 1.68 8.48 7.04
CA THR A 211 2.65 8.61 8.15
C THR A 211 4.09 8.23 7.80
N GLN A 212 4.36 7.56 6.67
CA GLN A 212 5.67 7.00 6.34
C GLN A 212 6.78 8.07 6.29
N TYR A 213 6.52 9.22 5.67
CA TYR A 213 7.53 10.28 5.47
C TYR A 213 7.32 11.55 6.29
N VAL A 214 6.15 11.72 6.91
CA VAL A 214 5.88 12.77 7.89
C VAL A 214 4.87 12.19 8.87
N LEU A 215 5.12 12.27 10.18
CA LEU A 215 4.11 12.00 11.19
C LEU A 215 3.50 13.35 11.61
N PRO A 216 2.28 13.71 11.16
CA PRO A 216 1.66 14.99 11.48
C PRO A 216 1.13 14.98 12.92
N LEU A 217 1.95 15.45 13.87
CA LEU A 217 1.61 15.42 15.30
C LEU A 217 0.38 16.27 15.67
N ASP A 218 0.04 17.26 14.85
CA ASP A 218 -1.18 18.07 15.03
C ASP A 218 -2.46 17.29 14.70
N LEU A 219 -2.38 16.34 13.75
CA LEU A 219 -3.48 15.47 13.35
C LEU A 219 -3.50 14.19 14.21
N ILE A 220 -2.32 13.68 14.57
CA ILE A 220 -2.13 12.42 15.28
C ILE A 220 -1.50 12.74 16.64
N SER A 221 -2.37 13.07 17.60
CA SER A 221 -1.97 13.25 19.00
C SER A 221 -1.44 11.93 19.59
N ARG A 222 -0.87 11.97 20.80
CA ARG A 222 -0.41 10.75 21.50
C ARG A 222 -1.55 9.76 21.75
N GLU A 223 -2.74 10.26 22.07
CA GLU A 223 -3.94 9.45 22.28
C GLU A 223 -4.36 8.77 20.98
N VAL A 224 -4.49 9.54 19.89
CA VAL A 224 -4.84 9.02 18.57
C VAL A 224 -3.80 8.02 18.09
N PHE A 225 -2.51 8.33 18.25
CA PHE A 225 -1.43 7.41 17.93
C PHE A 225 -1.55 6.09 18.70
N SER A 226 -1.82 6.16 20.01
CA SER A 226 -1.98 4.99 20.86
C SER A 226 -3.13 4.10 20.40
N GLN A 227 -4.27 4.68 20.04
CA GLN A 227 -5.42 3.95 19.49
C GLN A 227 -5.04 3.21 18.20
N TRP A 228 -4.34 3.87 17.28
CA TRP A 228 -3.87 3.24 16.04
C TRP A 228 -2.81 2.17 16.29
N MET A 229 -1.91 2.36 17.26
CA MET A 229 -0.94 1.32 17.62
C MET A 229 -1.62 0.08 18.20
N GLU A 230 -2.71 0.23 18.95
CA GLU A 230 -3.49 -0.91 19.46
C GLU A 230 -4.17 -1.67 18.31
N ILE A 231 -4.75 -0.97 17.33
CA ILE A 231 -5.28 -1.59 16.11
C ILE A 231 -4.19 -2.38 15.38
N VAL A 232 -3.04 -1.74 15.15
CA VAL A 232 -1.92 -2.35 14.41
C VAL A 232 -1.37 -3.57 15.18
N ARG A 233 -1.22 -3.46 16.50
CA ARG A 233 -0.81 -4.57 17.37
C ARG A 233 -1.83 -5.71 17.33
N THR A 234 -3.12 -5.40 17.39
CA THR A 234 -4.21 -6.40 17.31
C THR A 234 -4.17 -7.17 15.98
N VAL A 235 -3.97 -6.47 14.86
CA VAL A 235 -3.83 -7.12 13.54
C VAL A 235 -2.55 -7.95 13.48
N ALA A 236 -1.46 -7.49 14.08
CA ALA A 236 -0.19 -8.21 14.11
C ALA A 236 -0.24 -9.48 14.98
N ASP A 237 -0.95 -9.45 16.11
CA ASP A 237 -1.08 -10.59 17.05
C ASP A 237 -2.13 -11.61 16.59
N ARG A 238 -3.07 -11.20 15.74
CA ARG A 238 -4.15 -12.08 15.26
C ARG A 238 -3.60 -13.32 14.55
N PRO A 239 -4.05 -14.55 14.89
CA PRO A 239 -3.71 -15.74 14.13
C PRO A 239 -4.35 -15.70 12.74
N VAL A 240 -3.71 -16.35 11.77
CA VAL A 240 -4.33 -16.59 10.46
C VAL A 240 -5.32 -17.76 10.63
N PRO A 241 -6.56 -17.66 10.10
CA PRO A 241 -7.57 -18.71 10.33
C PRO A 241 -7.17 -20.06 9.72
N ASP A 242 -7.42 -21.15 10.45
CA ASP A 242 -7.04 -22.51 10.03
C ASP A 242 -7.73 -22.97 8.73
N GLN A 243 -8.87 -22.36 8.37
CA GLN A 243 -9.54 -22.63 7.10
C GLN A 243 -8.65 -22.31 5.89
N THR A 244 -7.67 -21.43 6.06
CA THR A 244 -6.71 -21.09 5.01
C THR A 244 -5.66 -22.18 4.75
N ASN A 245 -5.53 -23.18 5.63
CA ASN A 245 -4.62 -24.31 5.43
C ASN A 245 -5.10 -25.27 4.31
N GLN A 246 -6.29 -25.04 3.75
CA GLN A 246 -6.87 -25.84 2.67
C GLN A 246 -6.43 -25.39 1.27
N VAL A 247 -5.81 -24.21 1.14
CA VAL A 247 -5.28 -23.72 -0.13
C VAL A 247 -3.84 -24.18 -0.31
N ASP A 248 -3.42 -24.30 -1.56
CA ASP A 248 -2.06 -24.71 -1.91
C ASP A 248 -1.01 -23.78 -1.28
N GLU A 249 0.15 -24.33 -0.90
CA GLU A 249 1.18 -23.58 -0.16
C GLU A 249 1.67 -22.35 -0.94
N GLU A 250 1.67 -22.44 -2.28
CA GLU A 250 2.02 -21.36 -3.20
C GLU A 250 1.08 -20.15 -3.07
N GLU A 251 -0.20 -20.38 -2.73
CA GLU A 251 -1.20 -19.33 -2.59
C GLU A 251 -1.20 -18.67 -1.21
N TRP A 252 -0.51 -19.25 -0.22
CA TRP A 252 -0.52 -18.73 1.15
C TRP A 252 -0.01 -17.29 1.23
N VAL A 253 0.98 -16.91 0.42
CA VAL A 253 1.50 -15.53 0.39
C VAL A 253 0.43 -14.52 -0.06
N ASP A 254 -0.54 -14.98 -0.85
CA ASP A 254 -1.59 -14.15 -1.44
C ASP A 254 -2.83 -13.98 -0.56
N LEU A 255 -2.94 -14.78 0.49
CA LEU A 255 -4.04 -14.68 1.45
C LEU A 255 -4.15 -13.26 2.06
N PRO A 256 -5.37 -12.70 2.14
CA PRO A 256 -5.56 -11.35 2.66
C PRO A 256 -5.07 -11.13 4.09
N TRP A 257 -5.12 -12.14 4.96
CA TRP A 257 -4.62 -12.07 6.33
C TRP A 257 -3.11 -11.81 6.39
N TRP A 258 -2.30 -12.52 5.57
CA TRP A 258 -0.87 -12.27 5.48
C TRP A 258 -0.57 -10.90 4.89
N LYS A 259 -1.30 -10.49 3.85
CA LYS A 259 -1.21 -9.14 3.28
C LYS A 259 -1.52 -8.05 4.31
N CYS A 260 -2.52 -8.26 5.16
CA CYS A 260 -2.93 -7.34 6.22
C CYS A 260 -1.89 -7.29 7.35
N LYS A 261 -1.47 -8.46 7.87
CA LYS A 261 -0.43 -8.57 8.92
C LYS A 261 0.89 -7.95 8.48
N LYS A 262 1.29 -8.14 7.21
CA LYS A 262 2.46 -7.47 6.63
C LYS A 262 2.36 -5.95 6.74
N TRP A 263 1.22 -5.35 6.40
CA TRP A 263 1.05 -3.89 6.52
C TRP A 263 1.07 -3.41 7.96
N ALA A 264 0.49 -4.18 8.90
CA ALA A 264 0.60 -3.88 10.32
C ALA A 264 2.07 -3.85 10.77
N LEU A 265 2.85 -4.89 10.46
CA LEU A 265 4.27 -4.93 10.80
C LEU A 265 5.10 -3.85 10.11
N HIS A 266 4.77 -3.53 8.86
CA HIS A 266 5.44 -2.46 8.13
C HIS A 266 5.21 -1.10 8.79
N ILE A 267 4.01 -0.84 9.32
CA ILE A 267 3.72 0.34 10.14
C ILE A 267 4.56 0.32 11.42
N LEU A 268 4.55 -0.78 12.19
CA LEU A 268 5.31 -0.86 13.44
C LEU A 268 6.81 -0.61 13.22
N HIS A 269 7.38 -1.28 12.23
CA HIS A 269 8.78 -1.10 11.84
C HIS A 269 9.08 0.35 11.45
N ARG A 270 8.28 0.94 10.55
CA ARG A 270 8.48 2.32 10.10
C ARG A 270 8.35 3.34 11.23
N MET A 271 7.36 3.16 12.11
CA MET A 271 7.17 4.05 13.25
C MET A 271 8.38 4.01 14.19
N PHE A 272 8.90 2.81 14.48
CA PHE A 272 10.07 2.68 15.36
C PHE A 272 11.35 3.22 14.71
N GLU A 273 11.56 2.93 13.43
CA GLU A 273 12.73 3.37 12.65
C GLU A 273 12.82 4.89 12.61
N ARG A 274 11.70 5.55 12.27
CA ARG A 274 11.72 6.95 11.86
C ARG A 274 11.33 7.93 12.96
N TYR A 275 10.51 7.49 13.92
CA TYR A 275 9.95 8.37 14.95
C TYR A 275 10.14 7.81 16.36
N GLY A 276 10.37 6.51 16.52
CA GLY A 276 10.39 5.83 17.81
C GLY A 276 11.78 5.56 18.41
N SER A 277 12.86 6.01 17.75
CA SER A 277 14.24 5.71 18.13
C SER A 277 14.96 6.94 18.69
N PRO A 278 15.01 7.13 20.03
CA PRO A 278 15.74 8.25 20.64
C PRO A 278 17.20 8.23 20.19
N GLY A 279 17.64 9.30 19.53
CA GLY A 279 18.98 9.44 18.93
C GLY A 279 19.03 9.42 17.40
N ASN A 280 18.00 8.89 16.74
CA ASN A 280 17.92 8.82 15.27
C ASN A 280 16.81 9.71 14.67
N VAL A 281 16.17 10.53 15.51
CA VAL A 281 15.04 11.38 15.12
C VAL A 281 15.44 12.86 15.06
N THR A 282 14.70 13.64 14.26
CA THR A 282 14.81 15.11 14.27
C THR A 282 14.37 15.68 15.62
N LYS A 283 14.71 16.95 15.88
CA LYS A 283 14.40 17.62 17.16
C LYS A 283 12.90 17.56 17.49
N ASP A 284 12.05 17.71 16.50
CA ASP A 284 10.59 17.76 16.65
C ASP A 284 9.97 16.44 17.14
N TYR A 285 10.66 15.32 16.91
CA TYR A 285 10.21 13.98 17.30
C TYR A 285 10.91 13.43 18.55
N LYS A 286 11.81 14.17 19.21
CA LYS A 286 12.56 13.65 20.37
C LYS A 286 11.66 13.21 21.52
N ASP A 287 10.76 14.08 21.96
CA ASP A 287 9.84 13.79 23.06
C ASP A 287 8.89 12.64 22.71
N PHE A 288 8.47 12.59 21.44
CA PHE A 288 7.67 11.49 20.91
C PHE A 288 8.44 10.17 20.93
N ALA A 289 9.70 10.15 20.49
CA ALA A 289 10.53 8.95 20.44
C ALA A 289 10.77 8.35 21.83
N GLU A 290 11.04 9.20 22.83
CA GLU A 290 11.24 8.74 24.20
C GLU A 290 9.97 8.14 24.80
N TRP A 291 8.83 8.76 24.52
CA TRP A 291 7.52 8.24 24.91
C TRP A 291 7.20 6.93 24.18
N TYR A 292 7.41 6.86 22.86
CA TYR A 292 7.16 5.68 22.04
C TYR A 292 7.96 4.48 22.56
N LEU A 293 9.27 4.67 22.75
CA LEU A 293 10.19 3.61 23.16
C LEU A 293 9.75 2.97 24.47
N LYS A 294 9.31 3.78 25.45
CA LYS A 294 8.89 3.31 26.78
C LYS A 294 7.49 2.70 26.78
N THR A 295 6.59 3.22 25.95
CA THR A 295 5.17 2.84 25.97
C THR A 295 4.89 1.59 25.15
N PHE A 296 5.45 1.48 23.94
CA PHE A 296 5.02 0.44 22.99
C PHE A 296 6.01 -0.71 22.80
N SER A 297 7.32 -0.49 22.99
CA SER A 297 8.34 -1.48 22.64
C SER A 297 8.10 -2.85 23.28
N GLY A 298 7.79 -2.89 24.59
CA GLY A 298 7.60 -4.15 25.30
C GLY A 298 6.44 -4.97 24.72
N GLY A 299 5.28 -4.33 24.57
CA GLY A 299 4.09 -4.98 24.04
C GLY A 299 4.22 -5.39 22.56
N ILE A 300 4.88 -4.58 21.73
CA ILE A 300 5.13 -4.94 20.33
C ILE A 300 6.10 -6.13 20.26
N LEU A 301 7.21 -6.08 21.01
CA LEU A 301 8.20 -7.16 21.01
C LEU A 301 7.61 -8.49 21.45
N GLU A 302 6.68 -8.50 22.41
CA GLU A 302 5.96 -9.71 22.79
C GLU A 302 5.23 -10.37 21.60
N VAL A 303 4.49 -9.57 20.81
CA VAL A 303 3.80 -10.05 19.60
C VAL A 303 4.81 -10.55 18.55
N LEU A 304 5.89 -9.83 18.35
CA LEU A 304 6.94 -10.22 17.40
C LEU A 304 7.62 -11.53 17.79
N LEU A 305 7.87 -11.75 19.08
CA LEU A 305 8.42 -13.01 19.60
C LEU A 305 7.46 -14.18 19.37
N LYS A 306 6.14 -13.98 19.47
CA LYS A 306 5.15 -15.02 19.10
C LYS A 306 5.22 -15.37 17.61
N ILE A 307 5.41 -14.38 16.73
CA ILE A 307 5.58 -14.62 15.28
C ILE A 307 6.86 -15.44 15.02
N LEU A 308 7.95 -15.13 15.72
CA LEU A 308 9.18 -15.93 15.62
C LEU A 308 9.00 -17.35 16.16
N ASP A 309 8.21 -17.53 17.24
CA ASP A 309 7.87 -18.85 17.76
C ASP A 309 7.03 -19.67 16.78
N GLN A 310 6.10 -19.04 16.04
CA GLN A 310 5.35 -19.70 14.96
C GLN A 310 6.29 -20.25 13.89
N TYR A 311 7.23 -19.43 13.41
CA TYR A 311 8.25 -19.86 12.45
C TYR A 311 9.10 -21.01 13.00
N ARG A 312 9.54 -20.92 14.26
CA ARG A 312 10.31 -21.98 14.93
C ARG A 312 9.55 -23.30 14.97
N ARG A 313 8.24 -23.26 15.25
CA ARG A 313 7.37 -24.45 15.29
C ARG A 313 6.99 -24.96 13.90
N LYS A 314 7.60 -24.43 12.83
CA LYS A 314 7.29 -24.78 11.43
C LYS A 314 5.86 -24.46 11.02
N THR A 315 5.20 -23.53 11.72
CA THR A 315 3.97 -22.90 11.23
C THR A 315 4.34 -21.88 10.17
N TYR A 316 3.64 -21.90 9.03
CA TYR A 316 3.91 -20.96 7.95
C TYR A 316 3.81 -19.50 8.43
N VAL A 317 4.79 -18.70 8.03
CA VAL A 317 4.82 -17.24 8.22
C VAL A 317 5.26 -16.62 6.92
N SER A 318 4.45 -15.74 6.34
CA SER A 318 4.82 -15.15 5.04
C SER A 318 6.21 -14.46 5.13
N PRO A 319 7.07 -14.58 4.09
CA PRO A 319 8.42 -14.03 4.12
C PRO A 319 8.46 -12.54 4.50
N ARG A 320 7.54 -11.74 3.93
CA ARG A 320 7.47 -10.31 4.23
C ARG A 320 7.11 -10.00 5.69
N VAL A 321 6.30 -10.84 6.33
CA VAL A 321 5.98 -10.69 7.77
C VAL A 321 7.22 -11.00 8.60
N LEU A 322 7.90 -12.11 8.32
CA LEU A 322 9.13 -12.49 9.02
C LEU A 322 10.22 -11.42 8.86
N GLN A 323 10.39 -10.91 7.65
CA GLN A 323 11.35 -9.85 7.35
C GLN A 323 11.09 -8.56 8.15
N GLN A 324 9.84 -8.07 8.19
CA GLN A 324 9.50 -6.87 8.96
C GLN A 324 9.65 -7.09 10.48
N THR A 325 9.34 -8.29 10.97
CA THR A 325 9.58 -8.70 12.36
C THR A 325 11.08 -8.58 12.71
N LEU A 326 11.95 -9.15 11.88
CA LEU A 326 13.40 -9.10 12.10
C LEU A 326 13.94 -7.66 12.03
N ASN A 327 13.45 -6.85 11.09
CA ASN A 327 13.85 -5.44 10.98
C ASN A 327 13.46 -4.63 12.22
N TYR A 328 12.26 -4.83 12.79
CA TYR A 328 11.87 -4.18 14.05
C TYR A 328 12.78 -4.61 15.20
N ILE A 329 13.05 -5.92 15.33
CA ILE A 329 13.95 -6.45 16.36
C ILE A 329 15.36 -5.86 16.21
N ASN A 330 15.86 -5.72 14.99
CA ASN A 330 17.16 -5.10 14.69
C ASN A 330 17.27 -3.67 15.22
N ILE A 331 16.21 -2.86 15.08
CA ILE A 331 16.15 -1.54 15.70
C ILE A 331 16.13 -1.67 17.22
N GLY A 332 15.30 -2.57 17.76
CA GLY A 332 15.18 -2.83 19.20
C GLY A 332 16.50 -3.23 19.87
N VAL A 333 17.35 -3.99 19.18
CA VAL A 333 18.71 -4.35 19.64
C VAL A 333 19.55 -3.12 19.95
N SER A 334 19.33 -2.01 19.25
CA SER A 334 20.12 -0.77 19.42
C SER A 334 19.75 -0.01 20.69
N HIS A 335 18.57 -0.23 21.26
CA HIS A 335 18.04 0.55 22.37
C HIS A 335 18.11 -0.22 23.68
N ALA A 336 18.72 0.36 24.71
CA ALA A 336 18.88 -0.30 26.01
C ALA A 336 17.53 -0.68 26.66
N HIS A 337 16.48 0.10 26.44
CA HIS A 337 15.13 -0.21 26.94
C HIS A 337 14.57 -1.48 26.28
N SER A 338 14.48 -1.50 24.95
CA SER A 338 13.97 -2.64 24.17
C SER A 338 14.81 -3.90 24.36
N TRP A 339 16.12 -3.75 24.53
CA TRP A 339 17.04 -4.87 24.78
C TRP A 339 16.70 -5.68 26.03
N LYS A 340 16.11 -5.07 27.07
CA LYS A 340 15.71 -5.80 28.28
C LYS A 340 14.72 -6.94 27.96
N PHE A 341 13.86 -6.72 26.97
CA PHE A 341 12.87 -7.70 26.52
C PHE A 341 13.48 -8.71 25.53
N LEU A 342 14.47 -8.30 24.73
CA LEU A 342 15.10 -9.15 23.72
C LEU A 342 16.18 -10.07 24.30
N LYS A 343 16.94 -9.60 25.29
CA LYS A 343 18.12 -10.29 25.84
C LYS A 343 17.84 -11.75 26.21
N PRO A 344 16.74 -12.12 26.90
CA PRO A 344 16.49 -13.50 27.30
C PRO A 344 16.25 -14.45 26.12
N HIS A 345 15.82 -13.92 24.98
CA HIS A 345 15.41 -14.72 23.82
C HIS A 345 16.45 -14.69 22.69
N MET A 346 17.39 -13.73 22.70
CA MET A 346 18.27 -13.46 21.57
C MET A 346 19.11 -14.67 21.15
N PHE A 347 19.59 -15.47 22.10
CA PHE A 347 20.36 -16.68 21.79
C PHE A 347 19.52 -17.71 21.02
N ALA A 348 18.30 -17.99 21.50
CA ALA A 348 17.36 -18.87 20.81
C ALA A 348 16.95 -18.30 19.44
N ILE A 349 16.76 -16.99 19.32
CA ILE A 349 16.49 -16.34 18.02
C ILE A 349 17.65 -16.57 17.05
N ILE A 350 18.90 -16.38 17.48
CA ILE A 350 20.07 -16.60 16.63
C ILE A 350 20.13 -18.06 16.15
N GLN A 351 19.99 -19.02 17.08
CA GLN A 351 20.15 -20.43 16.77
C GLN A 351 18.97 -21.03 15.99
N GLU A 352 17.74 -20.70 16.37
CA GLU A 352 16.53 -21.38 15.90
C GLU A 352 15.78 -20.60 14.81
N VAL A 353 16.11 -19.32 14.60
CA VAL A 353 15.47 -18.46 13.59
C VAL A 353 16.49 -17.93 12.59
N LEU A 354 17.51 -17.17 13.03
CA LEU A 354 18.41 -16.49 12.11
C LEU A 354 19.28 -17.47 11.34
N PHE A 355 19.90 -18.44 12.03
CA PHE A 355 20.77 -19.42 11.37
C PHE A 355 20.02 -20.27 10.34
N PRO A 356 18.83 -20.85 10.63
CA PRO A 356 18.04 -21.55 9.62
C PRO A 356 17.62 -20.67 8.44
N LEU A 357 17.29 -19.40 8.66
CA LEU A 357 16.91 -18.48 7.57
C LEU A 357 18.05 -18.14 6.61
N MET A 358 19.30 -18.22 7.07
CA MET A 358 20.49 -17.96 6.26
C MET A 358 21.09 -19.23 5.67
N SER A 359 20.57 -20.41 6.08
CA SER A 359 21.06 -21.69 5.60
C SER A 359 20.53 -21.99 4.20
N TYR A 360 21.31 -22.75 3.44
CA TYR A 360 20.87 -23.28 2.15
C TYR A 360 19.69 -24.24 2.37
N SER A 361 18.55 -23.97 1.73
CA SER A 361 17.31 -24.72 1.93
C SER A 361 17.09 -25.80 0.86
N ASP A 362 16.13 -26.69 1.08
CA ASP A 362 15.72 -27.67 0.07
C ASP A 362 15.20 -26.98 -1.20
N SER A 363 14.48 -25.86 -1.05
CA SER A 363 14.05 -25.02 -2.20
C SER A 363 15.22 -24.41 -2.96
N ASP A 364 16.33 -24.11 -2.27
CA ASP A 364 17.56 -23.62 -2.90
C ASP A 364 18.25 -24.74 -3.72
N GLU A 365 18.26 -25.96 -3.18
CA GLU A 365 18.75 -27.18 -3.87
C GLU A 365 17.90 -27.49 -5.11
N GLU A 366 16.58 -27.42 -5.00
CA GLU A 366 15.68 -27.61 -6.13
C GLU A 366 15.88 -26.56 -7.23
N LEU A 367 16.00 -25.27 -6.87
CA LEU A 367 16.24 -24.20 -7.83
C LEU A 367 17.61 -24.33 -8.49
N TRP A 368 18.65 -24.66 -7.71
CA TRP A 368 19.99 -24.90 -8.24
C TRP A 368 20.02 -26.05 -9.25
N ASN A 369 19.30 -27.14 -8.98
CA ASN A 369 19.25 -28.30 -9.86
C ASN A 369 18.37 -28.09 -11.11
N SER A 370 17.29 -27.32 -10.99
CA SER A 370 16.35 -27.07 -12.09
C SER A 370 16.76 -25.89 -12.98
N ASP A 371 17.20 -24.78 -12.40
CA ASP A 371 17.67 -23.58 -13.09
C ASP A 371 18.78 -22.86 -12.28
N PRO A 372 20.05 -23.28 -12.42
CA PRO A 372 21.16 -22.66 -11.68
C PRO A 372 21.38 -21.19 -12.06
N HIS A 373 20.97 -20.76 -13.26
CA HIS A 373 21.06 -19.35 -13.66
C HIS A 373 20.05 -18.52 -12.88
N ASP A 374 18.83 -19.00 -12.73
CA ASP A 374 17.82 -18.33 -11.91
C ASP A 374 18.19 -18.32 -10.42
N TYR A 375 18.76 -19.42 -9.90
CA TYR A 375 19.32 -19.44 -8.54
C TYR A 375 20.32 -18.31 -8.31
N ILE A 376 21.31 -18.17 -9.20
CA ILE A 376 22.31 -17.09 -9.09
C ILE A 376 21.62 -15.72 -9.19
N ARG A 377 20.67 -15.56 -10.12
CA ARG A 377 19.92 -14.30 -10.25
C ARG A 377 19.22 -13.94 -8.95
N VAL A 378 18.44 -14.85 -8.37
CA VAL A 378 17.67 -14.61 -7.14
C VAL A 378 18.58 -14.34 -5.94
N LYS A 379 19.67 -15.11 -5.78
CA LYS A 379 20.58 -14.97 -4.62
C LYS A 379 21.47 -13.74 -4.67
N PHE A 380 21.72 -13.18 -5.85
CA PHE A 380 22.58 -12.01 -6.02
C PHE A 380 21.81 -10.77 -6.53
N ASP A 381 20.47 -10.81 -6.50
CA ASP A 381 19.64 -9.63 -6.79
C ASP A 381 19.57 -8.71 -5.56
N ILE A 382 20.20 -7.54 -5.69
CA ILE A 382 20.21 -6.48 -4.69
C ILE A 382 18.79 -6.02 -4.33
N PHE A 383 17.83 -6.11 -5.25
CA PHE A 383 16.44 -5.74 -4.97
C PHE A 383 15.71 -6.78 -4.11
N GLU A 384 16.02 -8.06 -4.29
CA GLU A 384 15.48 -9.15 -3.45
C GLU A 384 16.00 -9.06 -2.01
N ASP A 385 17.23 -8.58 -1.81
CA ASP A 385 17.79 -8.35 -0.47
C ASP A 385 16.94 -7.39 0.39
N PHE A 386 16.33 -6.37 -0.21
CA PHE A 386 15.47 -5.43 0.52
C PHE A 386 14.18 -6.07 1.02
N VAL A 387 13.82 -7.25 0.53
CA VAL A 387 12.60 -7.95 0.91
C VAL A 387 12.80 -9.32 1.55
N SER A 388 14.02 -9.84 1.48
CA SER A 388 14.44 -11.16 1.95
C SER A 388 14.52 -11.27 3.48
N PRO A 389 13.89 -12.29 4.09
CA PRO A 389 14.10 -12.65 5.48
C PRO A 389 15.56 -12.99 5.82
N ALA A 390 16.30 -13.60 4.89
CA ALA A 390 17.69 -14.00 5.10
C ALA A 390 18.59 -12.76 5.27
N SER A 391 18.43 -11.75 4.41
CA SER A 391 19.20 -10.50 4.48
C SER A 391 18.86 -9.69 5.73
N ALA A 392 17.60 -9.71 6.17
CA ALA A 392 17.17 -9.16 7.46
C ALA A 392 17.76 -9.92 8.66
N ALA A 393 17.86 -11.25 8.58
CA ALA A 393 18.48 -12.10 9.60
C ALA A 393 19.99 -11.82 9.73
N GLN A 394 20.71 -11.70 8.60
CA GLN A 394 22.12 -11.32 8.57
C GLN A 394 22.34 -9.95 9.23
N THR A 395 21.51 -8.97 8.88
CA THR A 395 21.58 -7.61 9.44
C THR A 395 21.36 -7.62 10.95
N LEU A 396 20.35 -8.36 11.42
CA LEU A 396 20.06 -8.50 12.84
C LEU A 396 21.22 -9.19 13.58
N LEU A 397 21.76 -10.28 13.04
CA LEU A 397 22.89 -10.99 13.65
C LEU A 397 24.12 -10.07 13.78
N HIS A 398 24.46 -9.36 12.71
CA HIS A 398 25.57 -8.41 12.71
C HIS A 398 25.35 -7.28 13.73
N SER A 399 24.15 -6.69 13.78
CA SER A 399 23.82 -5.65 14.77
C SER A 399 23.85 -6.17 16.20
N ALA A 400 23.36 -7.39 16.46
CA ALA A 400 23.40 -8.01 17.77
C ALA A 400 24.85 -8.18 18.25
N CYS A 401 25.71 -8.80 17.43
CA CYS A 401 27.12 -9.00 17.75
C CYS A 401 27.89 -7.69 17.90
N LYS A 402 27.59 -6.69 17.07
CA LYS A 402 28.26 -5.38 17.13
C LYS A 402 27.86 -4.55 18.34
N LYS A 403 26.59 -4.58 18.75
CA LYS A 403 26.05 -3.65 19.76
C LYS A 403 25.89 -4.27 21.14
N ARG A 404 25.90 -5.60 21.26
CA ARG A 404 25.66 -6.33 22.52
C ARG A 404 26.81 -7.30 22.78
N LYS A 405 27.26 -7.34 24.03
CA LYS A 405 28.34 -8.23 24.48
C LYS A 405 27.84 -9.67 24.57
N ASP A 406 28.76 -10.61 24.46
CA ASP A 406 28.57 -12.04 24.72
C ASP A 406 27.46 -12.69 23.85
N MET A 407 27.29 -12.22 22.60
CA MET A 407 26.30 -12.77 21.67
C MET A 407 26.80 -14.03 20.96
N LEU A 408 28.04 -14.00 20.49
CA LEU A 408 28.76 -15.16 19.99
C LEU A 408 30.10 -15.20 20.73
N GLN A 409 30.51 -16.37 21.21
CA GLN A 409 31.82 -16.54 21.84
C GLN A 409 32.90 -16.34 20.78
N GLU A 410 34.00 -15.67 21.13
CA GLU A 410 35.21 -15.71 20.30
C GLU A 410 35.69 -17.17 20.28
N THR A 411 35.58 -17.81 19.12
CA THR A 411 36.13 -19.15 18.85
C THR A 411 37.63 -19.09 18.65
#